data_AF-A0A9D4ME48-F1
#
_entry.id   AF-A0A9D4ME48-F1
#
_cell.length_a   1.000
_cell.length_b   1.000
_cell.length_c   1.000
_cell.angle_alpha   90.00
_cell.angle_beta   90.00
_cell.angle_gamma   90.00
#
_symmetry.space_group_name_H-M   'P 1'
#
loop_
_entity.id
_entity.type
_entity.pdbx_description
1 polymer ?
#
loop_
_entity_poly.entity_id
_entity_poly.type
_entity_poly.pdbx_seq_one_letter_code
_entity_poly.pdbx_strand_id
1 'polypeptide(L)'
;MQSNFYTRDIKKKKLTCSGYSGRLCSNCLLVVVVVVVVVVVVVVVVVVVVVVVVVVVVVEEVVLEVVVIVEEKVVVVVVVVEVVVVVVVVVVVVVVVVEVVVVVVVVVLVVVVVVVVVVVVVVVVVVVEVVVGVVVVVVVAEAEVELIVVVVVVIVVVVVVVVVVVVVVVVVVVVVVVVVVVVAALVVVAVVVVVVVVEEVAVVEEKEEEEEVIVVLVIIVVVVVVVVVVEVVVVVEVVVVVIVEVVVVVVI
;
A
#
# COMPACT_ATOMS: atom_id res chain seq x y z
N MET A 1 31.74 -7.09 -71.48
CA MET A 1 31.00 -8.30 -71.09
C MET A 1 31.16 -8.52 -69.59
N GLN A 2 30.14 -9.10 -68.92
CA GLN A 2 30.19 -10.15 -67.87
C GLN A 2 31.61 -10.60 -67.39
N SER A 3 31.91 -11.08 -66.17
CA SER A 3 31.16 -11.59 -65.02
C SER A 3 32.16 -12.12 -63.95
N ASN A 4 31.66 -12.44 -62.75
CA ASN A 4 32.07 -13.52 -61.83
C ASN A 4 33.56 -13.76 -61.48
N PHE A 5 33.96 -13.54 -60.22
CA PHE A 5 33.96 -14.59 -59.19
C PHE A 5 34.29 -14.01 -57.81
N TYR A 6 33.33 -14.19 -56.90
CA TYR A 6 33.34 -14.15 -55.43
C TYR A 6 34.48 -13.42 -54.71
N THR A 7 34.08 -12.27 -54.14
CA THR A 7 34.89 -11.37 -53.33
C THR A 7 34.48 -11.40 -51.87
N ARG A 8 35.54 -11.29 -51.07
CA ARG A 8 35.63 -10.55 -49.81
C ARG A 8 34.99 -11.24 -48.59
N ASP A 9 35.80 -11.92 -47.79
CA ASP A 9 36.91 -11.38 -46.97
C ASP A 9 36.56 -10.03 -46.32
N ILE A 10 36.77 -9.91 -45.01
CA ILE A 10 37.94 -9.21 -44.48
C ILE A 10 37.90 -9.20 -42.95
N LYS A 11 39.11 -9.44 -42.42
CA LYS A 11 39.62 -9.36 -41.06
C LYS A 11 39.58 -7.96 -40.39
N LYS A 12 39.63 -7.99 -39.04
CA LYS A 12 40.40 -7.12 -38.07
C LYS A 12 39.86 -5.76 -37.54
N LYS A 13 39.77 -5.70 -36.19
CA LYS A 13 40.22 -4.69 -35.17
C LYS A 13 39.60 -3.26 -35.06
N LYS A 14 39.26 -2.89 -33.80
CA LYS A 14 39.28 -1.58 -33.05
C LYS A 14 37.89 -1.17 -32.49
N LEU A 15 37.66 -1.06 -31.16
CA LEU A 15 38.02 0.00 -30.18
C LEU A 15 37.50 1.41 -30.53
N THR A 16 36.42 1.86 -29.85
CA THR A 16 36.31 3.19 -29.18
C THR A 16 35.05 3.31 -28.31
N CYS A 17 35.26 3.80 -27.10
CA CYS A 17 34.29 4.27 -26.13
C CYS A 17 33.40 5.40 -26.67
N SER A 18 32.12 5.41 -26.29
CA SER A 18 31.50 6.47 -25.46
C SER A 18 29.98 6.27 -25.46
N GLY A 19 29.40 6.15 -24.27
CA GLY A 19 27.96 6.01 -24.09
C GLY A 19 27.56 6.27 -22.64
N TYR A 20 28.26 7.19 -21.97
CA TYR A 20 28.04 7.57 -20.56
C TYR A 20 26.85 8.54 -20.38
N SER A 21 25.81 8.44 -21.22
CA SER A 21 24.66 9.37 -21.23
C SER A 21 23.31 8.73 -20.91
N GLY A 22 23.22 7.40 -20.73
CA GLY A 22 21.94 6.71 -20.47
C GLY A 22 21.60 6.40 -19.00
N ARG A 23 22.58 6.35 -18.10
CA ARG A 23 22.39 5.86 -16.71
C ARG A 23 21.73 6.86 -15.75
N LEU A 24 21.65 8.14 -16.13
CA LEU A 24 20.96 9.15 -15.32
C LEU A 24 19.43 9.06 -15.47
N CYS A 25 18.89 8.44 -16.53
CA CYS A 25 17.44 8.43 -16.77
C CYS A 25 16.65 7.41 -15.95
N SER A 26 17.22 6.25 -15.55
CA SER A 26 16.50 5.24 -14.77
C SER A 26 16.27 5.68 -13.31
N ASN A 27 17.25 6.40 -12.73
CA ASN A 27 17.13 6.91 -11.37
C ASN A 27 16.24 8.16 -11.31
N CYS A 28 16.18 8.97 -12.39
CA CYS A 28 15.24 10.09 -12.47
C CYS A 28 13.79 9.63 -12.36
N LEU A 29 13.41 8.52 -13.00
CA LEU A 29 12.04 8.00 -12.89
C LEU A 29 11.70 7.62 -11.45
N LEU A 30 12.60 6.89 -10.78
CA LEU A 30 12.40 6.48 -9.38
C LEU A 30 12.31 7.68 -8.44
N VAL A 31 13.16 8.70 -8.62
CA VAL A 31 13.10 9.94 -7.84
C VAL A 31 11.79 10.70 -8.09
N VAL A 32 11.34 10.81 -9.35
CA VAL A 32 10.07 11.47 -9.68
C VAL A 32 8.89 10.74 -9.05
N VAL A 33 8.82 9.41 -9.15
CA VAL A 33 7.74 8.62 -8.54
C VAL A 33 7.71 8.82 -7.03
N VAL A 34 8.86 8.75 -6.35
CA VAL A 34 8.94 8.97 -4.90
C VAL A 34 8.50 10.40 -4.52
N VAL A 35 8.94 11.42 -5.26
CA VAL A 35 8.55 12.82 -5.00
C VAL A 35 7.05 13.01 -5.19
N VAL A 36 6.47 12.46 -6.26
CA VAL A 36 5.02 12.54 -6.51
C VAL A 36 4.24 11.87 -5.38
N VAL A 37 4.65 10.67 -4.95
CA VAL A 37 4.02 9.96 -3.83
C VAL A 37 4.07 10.82 -2.57
N VAL A 38 5.24 11.36 -2.21
CA VAL A 38 5.39 12.21 -1.02
C VAL A 38 4.50 13.45 -1.10
N VAL A 39 4.43 14.13 -2.25
CA VAL A 39 3.57 15.31 -2.43
C VAL A 39 2.10 14.93 -2.27
N VAL A 40 1.65 13.84 -2.88
CA VAL A 40 0.26 13.36 -2.75
C VAL A 40 -0.07 13.07 -1.29
N VAL A 41 0.81 12.36 -0.57
CA VAL A 41 0.64 12.07 0.86
C VAL A 41 0.49 13.36 1.67
N VAL A 42 1.36 14.34 1.47
CA VAL A 42 1.31 15.62 2.20
C VAL A 42 0.01 16.37 1.90
N VAL A 43 -0.41 16.44 0.63
CA VAL A 43 -1.66 17.10 0.24
C VAL A 43 -2.87 16.44 0.91
N VAL A 44 -2.94 15.10 0.89
CA VAL A 44 -4.04 14.37 1.53
C VAL A 44 -4.08 14.65 3.03
N VAL A 45 -2.95 14.58 3.72
CA VAL A 45 -2.86 14.88 5.15
C VAL A 45 -3.33 16.32 5.45
N VAL A 46 -2.91 17.31 4.66
CA VAL A 46 -3.33 18.71 4.84
C VAL A 46 -4.83 18.85 4.63
N VAL A 47 -5.40 18.24 3.58
CA VAL A 47 -6.85 18.30 3.31
C VAL A 47 -7.64 17.70 4.46
N VAL A 48 -7.22 16.53 4.97
CA VAL A 48 -7.87 15.87 6.11
C VAL A 48 -7.86 16.79 7.33
N VAL A 49 -6.70 17.35 7.70
CA VAL A 49 -6.59 18.27 8.84
C VAL A 49 -7.50 19.48 8.66
N VAL A 50 -7.56 20.08 7.47
CA VAL A 50 -8.45 21.22 7.22
C VAL A 50 -9.92 20.85 7.38
N VAL A 51 -10.35 19.70 6.85
CA VAL A 51 -11.73 19.22 6.99
C VAL A 51 -12.09 19.01 8.47
N VAL A 52 -11.19 18.38 9.24
CA VAL A 52 -11.36 18.16 10.67
C VAL A 52 -11.57 19.49 11.41
N VAL A 53 -10.70 20.47 11.17
CA VAL A 53 -10.82 21.79 11.82
C VAL A 53 -12.12 22.48 11.45
N VAL A 54 -12.52 22.45 10.17
CA VAL A 54 -13.77 23.07 9.72
C VAL A 54 -14.98 22.41 10.40
N VAL A 55 -15.02 21.08 10.49
CA VAL A 55 -16.13 20.37 11.15
C VAL A 55 -16.20 20.73 12.63
N VAL A 56 -15.07 20.74 13.34
CA VAL A 56 -15.04 21.11 14.76
C VAL A 56 -15.56 22.54 14.95
N VAL A 57 -15.06 23.52 14.19
CA VAL A 57 -15.49 24.92 14.30
C VAL A 57 -16.98 25.08 14.00
N VAL A 58 -17.50 24.41 12.96
CA VAL A 58 -18.94 24.50 12.61
C VAL A 58 -19.81 23.88 13.71
N VAL A 59 -19.40 22.75 14.29
CA VAL A 59 -20.13 22.13 15.40
C VAL A 59 -20.13 23.05 16.63
N GLU A 60 -18.97 23.61 16.99
CA GLU A 60 -18.84 24.56 18.11
C GLU A 60 -19.74 25.79 17.90
N GLU A 61 -19.75 26.38 16.70
CA GLU A 61 -20.59 27.55 16.38
C GLU A 61 -22.09 27.24 16.52
N VAL A 62 -22.55 26.11 15.97
CA VAL A 62 -23.97 25.71 16.03
C VAL A 62 -24.40 25.40 17.46
N VAL A 63 -23.56 24.75 18.25
CA VAL A 63 -23.87 24.42 19.65
C VAL A 63 -24.02 25.69 20.49
N LEU A 64 -23.09 26.65 20.37
CA LEU A 64 -23.15 27.91 21.11
C LEU A 64 -24.42 28.71 20.80
N GLU A 65 -24.88 28.69 19.55
CA GLU A 65 -26.13 29.34 19.17
C GLU A 65 -27.35 28.67 19.82
N VAL A 66 -27.40 27.32 19.83
CA VAL A 66 -28.54 26.58 20.39
C VAL A 66 -28.62 26.73 21.92
N VAL A 67 -27.49 26.69 22.63
CA VAL A 67 -27.45 26.77 24.11
C VAL A 67 -28.06 28.09 24.65
N VAL A 68 -27.96 29.19 23.91
CA VAL A 68 -28.46 30.51 24.36
C VAL A 68 -30.00 30.61 24.33
N ILE A 69 -30.71 29.74 23.61
CA ILE A 69 -32.15 29.89 23.32
C ILE A 69 -33.05 29.03 24.23
N VAL A 70 -32.51 28.05 24.97
CA VAL A 70 -33.32 27.02 25.65
C VAL A 70 -33.32 27.15 27.18
N GLU A 71 -34.49 26.96 27.81
CA GLU A 71 -34.68 26.96 29.28
C GLU A 71 -33.86 25.85 29.99
N GLU A 72 -33.59 26.05 31.29
CA GLU A 72 -32.66 25.27 32.14
C GLU A 72 -32.83 23.73 32.16
N LYS A 73 -33.98 23.18 31.79
CA LYS A 73 -34.22 21.72 31.77
C LYS A 73 -33.83 21.03 30.46
N VAL A 74 -33.69 21.78 29.36
CA VAL A 74 -33.26 21.22 28.07
C VAL A 74 -31.73 21.14 27.97
N VAL A 75 -31.02 21.82 28.88
CA VAL A 75 -29.54 21.87 28.91
C VAL A 75 -28.93 20.49 29.11
N VAL A 76 -29.49 19.61 29.95
CA VAL A 76 -28.91 18.27 30.19
C VAL A 76 -28.99 17.40 28.94
N VAL A 77 -30.13 17.41 28.24
CA VAL A 77 -30.30 16.63 27.01
C VAL A 77 -29.41 17.20 25.90
N VAL A 78 -29.29 18.53 25.80
CA VAL A 78 -28.41 19.17 24.83
C VAL A 78 -26.94 18.86 25.11
N VAL A 79 -26.50 18.85 26.38
CA VAL A 79 -25.13 18.49 26.77
C VAL A 79 -24.84 17.01 26.50
N VAL A 80 -25.76 16.09 26.80
CA VAL A 80 -25.57 14.66 26.48
C VAL A 80 -25.50 14.45 24.96
N VAL A 81 -26.38 15.10 24.20
CA VAL A 81 -26.35 15.02 22.74
C VAL A 81 -25.08 15.66 22.17
N GLU A 82 -24.63 16.78 22.71
CA GLU A 82 -23.38 17.44 22.34
C GLU A 82 -22.19 16.53 22.58
N VAL A 83 -22.06 15.95 23.78
CA VAL A 83 -20.97 15.01 24.10
C VAL A 83 -21.00 13.83 23.13
N VAL A 84 -22.16 13.23 22.87
CA VAL A 84 -22.29 12.14 21.88
C VAL A 84 -21.88 12.60 20.48
N VAL A 85 -22.27 13.80 20.04
CA VAL A 85 -21.88 14.35 18.73
C VAL A 85 -20.37 14.60 18.67
N VAL A 86 -19.76 15.16 19.71
CA VAL A 86 -18.32 15.40 19.80
C VAL A 86 -17.56 14.09 19.76
N VAL A 87 -17.98 13.07 20.52
CA VAL A 87 -17.40 11.73 20.48
C VAL A 87 -17.50 11.17 19.08
N VAL A 88 -18.67 11.18 18.47
CA VAL A 88 -18.88 10.64 17.12
C VAL A 88 -17.99 11.38 16.12
N VAL A 89 -17.90 12.71 16.19
CA VAL A 89 -17.00 13.51 15.35
C VAL A 89 -15.55 13.12 15.58
N VAL A 90 -15.09 13.02 16.83
CA VAL A 90 -13.71 12.62 17.17
C VAL A 90 -13.42 11.20 16.68
N VAL A 91 -14.33 10.24 16.87
CA VAL A 91 -14.18 8.87 16.37
C VAL A 91 -14.09 8.88 14.85
N VAL A 92 -14.98 9.59 14.15
CA VAL A 92 -14.95 9.72 12.68
C VAL A 92 -13.64 10.34 12.21
N VAL A 93 -13.17 11.41 12.86
CA VAL A 93 -11.89 12.05 12.56
C VAL A 93 -10.72 11.09 12.75
N VAL A 94 -10.68 10.37 13.87
CA VAL A 94 -9.62 9.39 14.18
C VAL A 94 -9.64 8.25 13.16
N VAL A 95 -10.81 7.72 12.81
CA VAL A 95 -10.98 6.70 11.76
C VAL A 95 -10.46 7.24 10.43
N VAL A 96 -10.88 8.43 10.00
CA VAL A 96 -10.41 9.04 8.74
C VAL A 96 -8.90 9.25 8.72
N VAL A 97 -8.31 9.73 9.82
CA VAL A 97 -6.86 9.89 9.92
C VAL A 97 -6.15 8.54 9.84
N VAL A 98 -6.66 7.52 10.53
CA VAL A 98 -6.11 6.17 10.49
C VAL A 98 -6.23 5.55 9.11
N GLU A 99 -7.39 5.66 8.46
CA GLU A 99 -7.62 5.21 7.09
C GLU A 99 -6.65 5.89 6.12
N VAL A 100 -6.47 7.20 6.23
CA VAL A 100 -5.51 7.95 5.40
C VAL A 100 -4.09 7.43 5.62
N VAL A 101 -3.66 7.21 6.87
CA VAL A 101 -2.34 6.64 7.17
C VAL A 101 -2.20 5.24 6.58
N VAL A 102 -3.22 4.39 6.70
CA VAL A 102 -3.24 3.05 6.11
C VAL A 102 -3.12 3.13 4.59
N VAL A 103 -3.89 3.99 3.92
CA VAL A 103 -3.83 4.21 2.47
C VAL A 103 -2.44 4.67 2.05
N VAL A 104 -1.84 5.62 2.78
CA VAL A 104 -0.49 6.10 2.52
C VAL A 104 0.53 4.95 2.63
N VAL A 105 0.44 4.14 3.69
CA VAL A 105 1.34 2.99 3.88
C VAL A 105 1.16 1.96 2.75
N VAL A 106 -0.09 1.66 2.36
CA VAL A 106 -0.40 0.76 1.23
C VAL A 106 0.21 1.29 -0.06
N VAL A 107 0.02 2.58 -0.38
CA VAL A 107 0.57 3.21 -1.58
C VAL A 107 2.09 3.12 -1.60
N VAL A 108 2.76 3.45 -0.49
CA VAL A 108 4.22 3.34 -0.36
C VAL A 108 4.67 1.90 -0.57
N LEU A 109 3.98 0.93 0.05
CA LEU A 109 4.28 -0.49 -0.08
C LEU A 109 4.10 -0.99 -1.53
N VAL A 110 3.03 -0.59 -2.22
CA VAL A 110 2.80 -0.91 -3.63
C VAL A 110 3.92 -0.34 -4.50
N VAL A 111 4.34 0.92 -4.27
CA VAL A 111 5.46 1.53 -4.99
C VAL A 111 6.75 0.73 -4.77
N VAL A 112 7.02 0.27 -3.54
CA VAL A 112 8.17 -0.59 -3.24
C VAL A 112 8.08 -1.91 -4.00
N VAL A 113 6.92 -2.58 -4.03
CA VAL A 113 6.71 -3.82 -4.81
C VAL A 113 7.00 -3.57 -6.29
N VAL A 114 6.43 -2.52 -6.87
CA VAL A 114 6.63 -2.17 -8.29
C VAL A 114 8.10 -1.95 -8.58
N VAL A 115 8.82 -1.21 -7.72
CA VAL A 115 10.27 -1.01 -7.87
C VAL A 115 11.02 -2.35 -7.81
N VAL A 116 10.70 -3.22 -6.85
CA VAL A 116 11.35 -4.53 -6.74
C VAL A 116 11.08 -5.39 -7.98
N VAL A 117 9.83 -5.46 -8.45
CA VAL A 117 9.47 -6.18 -9.68
C VAL A 117 10.24 -5.65 -10.88
N VAL A 118 10.30 -4.33 -11.06
CA VAL A 118 11.07 -3.70 -12.15
C VAL A 118 12.55 -4.07 -12.06
N VAL A 119 13.16 -3.99 -10.88
CA VAL A 119 14.56 -4.38 -10.68
C VAL A 119 14.76 -5.86 -11.03
N VAL A 120 13.88 -6.73 -10.58
CA VAL A 120 13.95 -8.17 -10.82
C VAL A 120 13.79 -8.50 -12.31
N VAL A 121 12.87 -7.85 -13.02
CA VAL A 121 12.71 -7.99 -14.48
C VAL A 121 13.98 -7.52 -15.20
N VAL A 122 14.56 -6.38 -14.81
CA VAL A 122 15.83 -5.89 -15.38
C VAL A 122 16.96 -6.91 -15.17
N VAL A 123 17.04 -7.52 -13.98
CA VAL A 123 18.02 -8.58 -13.69
C VAL A 123 17.80 -9.80 -14.57
N VAL A 124 16.56 -10.27 -14.76
CA VAL A 124 16.26 -11.39 -15.67
C VAL A 124 16.69 -11.09 -17.08
N VAL A 125 16.32 -9.92 -17.61
CA VAL A 125 16.67 -9.53 -18.98
C VAL A 125 18.18 -9.54 -19.16
N VAL A 126 18.94 -8.95 -18.23
CA VAL A 126 20.41 -8.97 -18.27
C VAL A 126 20.97 -10.40 -18.20
N VAL A 127 20.43 -11.26 -17.34
CA VAL A 127 20.88 -12.66 -17.25
C VAL A 127 20.57 -13.42 -18.54
N VAL A 128 19.39 -13.27 -19.11
CA VAL A 128 19.01 -13.89 -20.39
C VAL A 128 19.91 -13.40 -21.51
N GLU A 129 20.19 -12.09 -21.60
CA GLU A 129 21.12 -11.52 -22.58
C GLU A 129 22.52 -12.15 -22.48
N VAL A 130 23.06 -12.26 -21.27
CA VAL A 130 24.37 -12.89 -21.04
C VAL A 130 24.35 -14.36 -21.43
N VAL A 131 23.32 -15.10 -21.05
CA VAL A 131 23.19 -16.52 -21.34
C VAL A 131 23.04 -16.80 -22.84
N VAL A 132 22.21 -16.04 -23.55
CA VAL A 132 22.09 -16.11 -25.01
C VAL A 132 23.43 -15.79 -25.67
N GLY A 133 24.14 -14.77 -25.18
CA GLY A 133 25.48 -14.44 -25.63
C GLY A 133 26.46 -15.62 -25.52
N VAL A 134 26.45 -16.33 -24.38
CA VAL A 134 27.29 -17.52 -24.17
C VAL A 134 26.88 -18.68 -25.08
N VAL A 135 25.58 -18.96 -25.23
CA VAL A 135 25.09 -20.04 -26.12
C VAL A 135 25.56 -19.83 -27.55
N VAL A 136 25.40 -18.61 -28.07
CA VAL A 136 25.80 -18.28 -29.44
C VAL A 136 27.29 -18.51 -29.65
N VAL A 137 28.13 -18.18 -28.68
CA VAL A 137 29.58 -18.42 -28.76
C VAL A 137 29.92 -19.92 -28.73
N VAL A 138 29.23 -20.70 -27.90
CA VAL A 138 29.50 -22.15 -27.73
C VAL A 138 28.99 -22.98 -28.93
N VAL A 139 27.80 -22.69 -29.45
CA VAL A 139 27.24 -23.38 -30.65
C VAL A 139 28.15 -23.21 -31.87
N VAL A 140 28.84 -22.08 -31.99
CA VAL A 140 29.79 -21.82 -33.08
C VAL A 140 31.09 -22.61 -32.89
N ALA A 141 31.42 -23.04 -31.68
CA ALA A 141 32.70 -23.65 -31.33
C ALA A 141 32.67 -25.19 -31.25
N GLU A 142 31.54 -25.83 -30.94
CA GLU A 142 31.46 -27.27 -30.67
C GLU A 142 30.41 -28.00 -31.55
N ALA A 143 30.71 -29.23 -31.99
CA ALA A 143 29.85 -30.06 -32.84
C ALA A 143 28.89 -30.99 -32.08
N GLU A 144 28.78 -30.85 -30.75
CA GLU A 144 27.90 -31.65 -29.87
C GLU A 144 26.88 -30.73 -29.17
N VAL A 145 26.01 -30.12 -29.98
CA VAL A 145 25.16 -28.96 -29.60
C VAL A 145 24.01 -29.35 -28.66
N GLU A 146 23.60 -30.62 -28.63
CA GLU A 146 22.37 -31.03 -27.97
C GLU A 146 22.43 -30.92 -26.43
N LEU A 147 23.55 -31.32 -25.80
CA LEU A 147 23.65 -31.31 -24.33
C LEU A 147 23.78 -29.90 -23.75
N ILE A 148 24.54 -29.02 -24.41
CA ILE A 148 24.81 -27.66 -23.93
C ILE A 148 23.57 -26.79 -24.04
N VAL A 149 22.83 -26.90 -25.14
CA VAL A 149 21.55 -26.18 -25.31
C VAL A 149 20.56 -26.60 -24.23
N VAL A 150 20.48 -27.90 -23.90
CA VAL A 150 19.63 -28.39 -22.81
C VAL A 150 20.05 -27.80 -21.47
N VAL A 151 21.35 -27.82 -21.14
CA VAL A 151 21.85 -27.25 -19.87
C VAL A 151 21.55 -25.76 -19.76
N VAL A 152 21.74 -25.01 -20.85
CA VAL A 152 21.47 -23.57 -20.85
C VAL A 152 19.97 -23.29 -20.73
N VAL A 153 19.12 -23.98 -21.48
CA VAL A 153 17.67 -23.83 -21.37
C VAL A 153 17.22 -24.15 -19.93
N VAL A 154 17.76 -25.20 -19.31
CA VAL A 154 17.48 -25.52 -17.90
C VAL A 154 17.93 -24.39 -16.96
N ILE A 155 19.12 -23.81 -17.16
CA ILE A 155 19.60 -22.68 -16.33
C ILE A 155 18.69 -21.45 -16.49
N VAL A 156 18.30 -21.09 -17.71
CA VAL A 156 17.39 -19.95 -17.95
C VAL A 156 16.04 -20.21 -17.27
N VAL A 157 15.48 -21.41 -17.45
CA VAL A 157 14.22 -21.79 -16.80
C VAL A 157 14.35 -21.72 -15.28
N VAL A 158 15.43 -22.22 -14.68
CA VAL A 158 15.67 -22.14 -13.24
C VAL A 158 15.78 -20.68 -12.77
N VAL A 159 16.50 -19.82 -13.49
CA VAL A 159 16.62 -18.39 -13.15
C VAL A 159 15.26 -17.70 -13.22
N VAL A 160 14.47 -17.94 -14.27
CA VAL A 160 13.12 -17.38 -14.42
C VAL A 160 12.22 -17.86 -13.28
N VAL A 161 12.24 -19.15 -12.95
CA VAL A 161 11.47 -19.71 -11.83
C VAL A 161 11.88 -19.09 -10.50
N VAL A 162 13.19 -18.97 -10.21
CA VAL A 162 13.68 -18.33 -8.97
C VAL A 162 13.22 -16.88 -8.89
N VAL A 163 13.29 -16.14 -9.98
CA VAL A 163 12.84 -14.75 -10.06
C VAL A 163 11.34 -14.64 -9.81
N VAL A 164 10.55 -15.48 -10.48
CA VAL A 164 9.10 -15.55 -10.27
C VAL A 164 8.78 -15.84 -8.80
N VAL A 165 9.46 -16.80 -8.18
CA VAL A 165 9.30 -17.12 -6.75
C VAL A 165 9.66 -15.92 -5.88
N VAL A 166 10.76 -15.21 -6.16
CA VAL A 166 11.16 -14.00 -5.42
C VAL A 166 10.09 -12.91 -5.53
N VAL A 167 9.54 -12.67 -6.72
CA VAL A 167 8.46 -11.68 -6.93
C VAL A 167 7.22 -12.08 -6.12
N VAL A 168 6.79 -13.34 -6.21
CA VAL A 168 5.63 -13.83 -5.44
C VAL A 168 5.87 -13.68 -3.94
N VAL A 169 7.05 -14.04 -3.43
CA VAL A 169 7.39 -13.89 -2.01
C VAL A 169 7.36 -12.42 -1.59
N VAL A 170 7.92 -11.50 -2.38
CA VAL A 170 7.90 -10.06 -2.09
C VAL A 170 6.47 -9.53 -2.04
N VAL A 171 5.63 -9.91 -3.01
CA VAL A 171 4.21 -9.52 -3.02
C VAL A 171 3.50 -10.05 -1.78
N VAL A 172 3.66 -11.34 -1.44
CA VAL A 172 3.04 -11.94 -0.25
C VAL A 172 3.50 -11.23 1.02
N VAL A 173 4.80 -10.95 1.17
CA VAL A 173 5.34 -10.23 2.33
C VAL A 173 4.72 -8.84 2.43
N VAL A 174 4.64 -8.10 1.32
CA VAL A 174 4.05 -6.76 1.33
C VAL A 174 2.57 -6.80 1.68
N VAL A 175 1.82 -7.73 1.11
CA VAL A 175 0.41 -7.92 1.43
C VAL A 175 0.22 -8.25 2.91
N VAL A 176 1.05 -9.12 3.50
CA VAL A 176 1.03 -9.41 4.94
C VAL A 176 1.34 -8.16 5.76
N VAL A 177 2.34 -7.37 5.37
CA VAL A 177 2.67 -6.11 6.06
C VAL A 177 1.50 -5.13 6.01
N VAL A 178 0.83 -4.98 4.85
CA VAL A 178 -0.38 -4.16 4.72
C VAL A 178 -1.46 -4.64 5.69
N VAL A 179 -1.78 -5.94 5.69
CA VAL A 179 -2.79 -6.53 6.59
C VAL A 179 -2.46 -6.23 8.05
N VAL A 180 -1.22 -6.45 8.47
CA VAL A 180 -0.79 -6.22 9.85
C VAL A 180 -0.91 -4.75 10.23
N VAL A 181 -0.51 -3.82 9.35
CA VAL A 181 -0.64 -2.37 9.61
C VAL A 181 -2.10 -1.98 9.74
N VAL A 182 -2.97 -2.47 8.85
CA VAL A 182 -4.41 -2.16 8.91
C VAL A 182 -5.00 -2.69 10.21
N VAL A 183 -4.78 -3.98 10.53
CA VAL A 183 -5.30 -4.60 11.76
C VAL A 183 -4.79 -3.88 13.00
N ALA A 184 -3.49 -3.55 13.07
CA ALA A 184 -2.93 -2.81 14.20
C ALA A 184 -3.57 -1.43 14.35
N ALA A 185 -3.79 -0.72 13.24
CA ALA A 185 -4.41 0.60 13.26
C ALA A 185 -5.88 0.54 13.72
N LEU A 186 -6.66 -0.43 13.23
CA LEU A 186 -8.03 -0.67 13.69
C LEU A 186 -8.11 -0.99 15.19
N VAL A 187 -7.15 -1.78 15.71
CA VAL A 187 -7.06 -2.04 17.15
C VAL A 187 -6.76 -0.76 17.93
N VAL A 188 -5.86 0.10 17.44
CA VAL A 188 -5.58 1.41 18.09
C VAL A 188 -6.83 2.28 18.12
N VAL A 189 -7.58 2.37 17.01
CA VAL A 189 -8.84 3.12 16.96
C VAL A 189 -9.82 2.57 18.00
N ALA A 190 -10.06 1.26 18.00
CA ALA A 190 -10.99 0.63 18.94
C ALA A 190 -10.61 0.90 20.40
N VAL A 191 -9.31 0.83 20.74
CA VAL A 191 -8.82 1.15 22.09
C VAL A 191 -9.06 2.62 22.43
N VAL A 192 -8.75 3.56 21.53
CA VAL A 192 -8.98 4.99 21.76
C VAL A 192 -10.46 5.28 22.00
N VAL A 193 -11.35 4.70 21.18
CA VAL A 193 -12.80 4.86 21.35
C VAL A 193 -13.25 4.33 22.70
N VAL A 194 -12.80 3.14 23.10
CA VAL A 194 -13.15 2.56 24.41
C VAL A 194 -12.65 3.44 25.55
N VAL A 195 -11.42 3.96 25.48
CA VAL A 195 -10.86 4.83 26.53
C VAL A 195 -11.68 6.12 26.64
N VAL A 196 -11.97 6.80 25.53
CA VAL A 196 -12.78 8.04 25.54
C VAL A 196 -14.16 7.79 26.12
N VAL A 197 -14.82 6.69 25.71
CA VAL A 197 -16.16 6.35 26.24
C VAL A 197 -16.11 6.03 27.73
N VAL A 198 -15.08 5.33 28.22
CA VAL A 198 -14.93 5.04 29.66
C VAL A 198 -14.64 6.31 30.46
N GLU A 199 -13.79 7.20 29.95
CA GLU A 199 -13.50 8.49 30.56
C GLU A 199 -14.78 9.34 30.71
N GLU A 200 -15.62 9.37 29.67
CA GLU A 200 -16.90 10.10 29.73
C GLU A 200 -17.92 9.46 30.66
N VAL A 201 -18.05 8.13 30.66
CA VAL A 201 -19.01 7.42 31.53
C VAL A 201 -18.66 7.60 33.02
N ALA A 202 -17.37 7.62 33.37
CA ALA A 202 -16.94 7.87 34.75
C ALA A 202 -17.37 9.27 35.27
N VAL A 203 -17.61 10.24 34.37
CA VAL A 203 -18.14 11.57 34.74
C VAL A 203 -19.66 11.52 34.97
N VAL A 204 -20.37 10.54 34.40
CA VAL A 204 -21.84 10.41 34.47
C VAL A 204 -22.30 9.59 35.68
N GLU A 205 -21.46 8.71 36.25
CA GLU A 205 -21.80 7.86 37.41
C GLU A 205 -22.16 8.61 38.71
N GLU A 206 -21.91 9.93 38.81
CA GLU A 206 -22.33 10.69 40.00
C GLU A 206 -23.85 10.93 40.12
N LYS A 207 -24.67 10.48 39.16
CA LYS A 207 -26.14 10.57 39.24
C LYS A 207 -26.79 9.23 38.89
N GLU A 208 -27.40 8.61 39.90
CA GLU A 208 -28.10 7.31 39.84
C GLU A 208 -29.01 7.18 38.61
N GLU A 209 -28.60 6.34 37.65
CA GLU A 209 -29.43 5.52 36.75
C GLU A 209 -28.51 4.49 36.05
N GLU A 210 -27.98 3.54 36.83
CA GLU A 210 -26.98 2.55 36.38
C GLU A 210 -27.46 1.64 35.23
N GLU A 211 -28.78 1.42 35.06
CA GLU A 211 -29.28 0.49 34.03
C GLU A 211 -29.27 1.06 32.60
N GLU A 212 -29.44 2.37 32.39
CA GLU A 212 -29.48 2.96 31.03
C GLU A 212 -28.06 3.18 30.47
N VAL A 213 -27.10 3.57 31.31
CA VAL A 213 -25.70 3.79 30.92
C VAL A 213 -25.03 2.49 30.46
N ILE A 214 -25.31 1.36 31.13
CA ILE A 214 -24.77 0.05 30.75
C ILE A 214 -25.28 -0.36 29.36
N VAL A 215 -26.56 -0.12 29.05
CA VAL A 215 -27.14 -0.44 27.74
C VAL A 215 -26.50 0.40 26.63
N VAL A 216 -26.31 1.70 26.85
CA VAL A 216 -25.65 2.58 25.88
C VAL A 216 -24.20 2.17 25.66
N LEU A 217 -23.44 1.89 26.73
CA LEU A 217 -22.06 1.42 26.64
C LEU A 217 -21.98 0.10 25.84
N VAL A 218 -22.86 -0.86 26.11
CA VAL A 218 -22.90 -2.14 25.39
C VAL A 218 -23.22 -1.91 23.92
N ILE A 219 -24.19 -1.05 23.59
CA ILE A 219 -24.53 -0.74 22.19
C ILE A 219 -23.33 -0.12 21.47
N ILE A 220 -22.65 0.85 22.08
CA ILE A 220 -21.46 1.50 21.48
C ILE A 220 -20.35 0.47 21.24
N VAL A 221 -20.05 -0.38 22.23
CA VAL A 221 -19.03 -1.42 22.10
C VAL A 221 -19.41 -2.41 20.99
N VAL A 222 -20.67 -2.83 20.90
CA VAL A 222 -21.14 -3.74 19.84
C VAL A 222 -21.00 -3.08 18.47
N VAL A 223 -21.37 -1.81 18.31
CA VAL A 223 -21.23 -1.08 17.04
C VAL A 223 -19.76 -0.99 16.63
N VAL A 224 -18.86 -0.59 17.55
CA VAL A 224 -17.42 -0.52 17.29
C VAL A 224 -16.88 -1.88 16.87
N VAL A 225 -17.23 -2.95 17.58
CA VAL A 225 -16.80 -4.32 17.23
C VAL A 225 -17.33 -4.72 15.85
N VAL A 226 -18.59 -4.44 15.52
CA VAL A 226 -19.16 -4.75 14.20
C VAL A 226 -18.44 -4.00 13.08
N VAL A 227 -18.16 -2.70 13.27
CA VAL A 227 -17.40 -1.90 12.29
C VAL A 227 -16.01 -2.49 12.07
N VAL A 228 -15.26 -2.76 13.14
CA VAL A 228 -13.92 -3.36 13.05
C VAL A 228 -13.96 -4.72 12.35
N VAL A 229 -14.96 -5.57 12.65
CA VAL A 229 -15.10 -6.87 11.98
C VAL A 229 -15.38 -6.71 10.49
N VAL A 230 -16.27 -5.79 10.10
CA VAL A 230 -16.57 -5.51 8.68
C VAL A 230 -15.33 -5.01 7.96
N GLU A 231 -14.58 -4.06 8.55
CA GLU A 231 -13.35 -3.54 7.96
C GLU A 231 -12.30 -4.64 7.78
N VAL A 232 -12.10 -5.49 8.78
CA VAL A 232 -11.17 -6.63 8.68
C VAL A 232 -11.59 -7.58 7.57
N VAL A 233 -12.90 -7.88 7.43
CA VAL A 233 -13.40 -8.74 6.34
C VAL A 233 -13.13 -8.13 4.98
N VAL A 234 -13.38 -6.82 4.79
CA VAL A 234 -13.11 -6.11 3.53
C VAL A 234 -11.62 -6.12 3.19
N VAL A 235 -10.75 -5.85 4.18
CA VAL A 235 -9.29 -5.88 3.98
C VAL A 235 -8.82 -7.26 3.56
N VAL A 236 -9.31 -8.31 4.23
CA VAL A 236 -8.99 -9.69 3.88
C VAL A 236 -9.48 -10.03 2.48
N GLU A 237 -10.68 -9.62 2.08
CA GLU A 237 -11.21 -9.84 0.73
C GLU A 237 -10.32 -9.19 -0.34
N VAL A 238 -9.99 -7.90 -0.18
CA VAL A 238 -9.12 -7.16 -1.11
C VAL A 238 -7.76 -7.85 -1.22
N VAL A 239 -7.18 -8.26 -0.08
CA VAL A 239 -5.91 -8.97 -0.01
C VAL A 239 -5.95 -10.29 -0.77
N VAL A 240 -7.02 -11.08 -0.59
CA VAL A 240 -7.20 -12.35 -1.31
C VAL A 240 -7.31 -12.11 -2.82
N VAL A 241 -8.09 -11.11 -3.24
CA VAL A 241 -8.23 -10.76 -4.67
C VAL A 241 -6.88 -10.37 -5.27
N VAL A 242 -6.10 -9.52 -4.60
CA VAL A 242 -4.77 -9.08 -5.06
C VAL A 242 -3.81 -10.27 -5.16
N ILE A 243 -3.79 -11.15 -4.16
CA ILE A 243 -2.94 -12.35 -4.19
C ILE A 243 -3.33 -13.24 -5.37
N VAL A 244 -4.63 -13.49 -5.57
CA VAL A 244 -5.12 -14.31 -6.68
C VAL A 244 -4.75 -13.70 -8.03
N GLU A 245 -4.94 -12.38 -8.21
CA GLU A 245 -4.57 -11.68 -9.44
C GLU A 245 -3.07 -11.84 -9.76
N VAL A 246 -2.20 -11.62 -8.77
CA VAL A 246 -0.75 -11.77 -8.96
C VAL A 246 -0.38 -13.20 -9.32
N VAL A 247 -0.99 -14.20 -8.66
CA VAL A 247 -0.77 -15.61 -8.99
C VAL A 247 -1.23 -15.91 -10.42
N VAL A 248 -2.36 -15.38 -10.86
CA VAL A 248 -2.86 -15.54 -12.24
C VAL A 248 -1.89 -14.90 -13.25
N VAL A 249 -1.43 -13.67 -13.01
CA VAL A 249 -0.45 -12.99 -13.88
C VAL A 249 0.86 -13.76 -13.97
N VAL A 250 1.30 -14.40 -12.89
CA VAL A 250 2.51 -15.22 -12.86
C VAL A 250 2.36 -16.54 -13.62
N VAL A 251 1.16 -17.13 -13.60
CA VAL A 251 0.87 -18.40 -14.30
C VAL A 251 0.72 -18.22 -15.81
N ILE A 252 0.24 -17.05 -16.26
CA ILE A 252 0.07 -16.67 -17.68
C ILE A 252 1.43 -16.36 -18.32
#